data_AF-A0A537T153-F1
#
_entry.id   AF-A0A537T153-F1
#
_cell.length_a   1.000
_cell.length_b   1.000
_cell.length_c   1.000
_cell.angle_alpha   90.00
_cell.angle_beta   90.00
_cell.angle_gamma   90.00
#
_symmetry.space_group_name_H-M   'P 1'
#
loop_
_entity.id
_entity.type
_entity.pdbx_description
1 polymer ?
#
loop_
_entity_poly.entity_id
_entity_poly.type
_entity_poly.pdbx_seq_one_letter_code
_entity_poly.pdbx_strand_id
1 'polypeptide(L)'
;MYKTIPVHNDGSVRLCCLDGVRATDMGNVFEKSVHEIWHGEEFAKARYYHETAQWDKVPFCKGCNGWAQYEYTEEVKDGLLIRRSPEYVYYNLINRLSTWKGNLLGGHKPPPEGLV
;
A
#
# COMPACT_ATOMS: atom_id res chain seq x y z
N MET A 1 -5.36 3.99 -4.26
CA MET A 1 -5.50 5.40 -4.70
C MET A 1 -6.83 6.08 -4.36
N TYR A 2 -7.91 5.34 -4.06
CA TYR A 2 -9.26 5.92 -3.86
C TYR A 2 -9.83 5.82 -2.44
N LYS A 3 -9.05 5.34 -1.47
CA LYS A 3 -9.59 4.96 -0.15
C LYS A 3 -9.21 5.94 0.98
N THR A 4 -8.04 6.56 0.90
CA THR A 4 -7.45 7.29 2.02
C THR A 4 -6.74 8.55 1.53
N ILE A 5 -6.71 9.57 2.39
CA ILE A 5 -5.99 10.83 2.20
C ILE A 5 -5.14 11.11 3.47
N PRO A 6 -3.80 11.07 3.40
CA PRO A 6 -2.96 11.39 4.54
C PRO A 6 -2.82 12.91 4.70
N VAL A 7 -3.12 13.40 5.90
CA VAL A 7 -2.97 14.82 6.28
C VAL A 7 -1.96 14.90 7.42
N HIS A 8 -0.90 15.70 7.25
CA HIS A 8 0.12 15.92 8.27
C HIS A 8 -0.30 16.98 9.29
N ASN A 9 0.47 17.09 10.37
CA ASN A 9 0.22 18.03 11.47
C ASN A 9 0.27 19.51 11.07
N ASP A 10 0.90 19.84 9.95
CA ASP A 10 0.96 21.19 9.36
C ASP A 10 -0.11 21.42 8.28
N GLY A 11 -1.09 20.52 8.21
CA GLY A 11 -2.17 20.58 7.23
C GLY A 11 -1.77 20.11 5.82
N SER A 12 -0.48 19.85 5.56
CA SER A 12 -0.06 19.40 4.24
C SER A 12 -0.56 18.00 3.92
N VAL A 13 -0.94 17.79 2.67
CA VAL A 13 -1.54 16.55 2.16
C VAL A 13 -0.56 15.87 1.22
N ARG A 14 -0.41 14.55 1.37
CA ARG A 14 0.45 13.71 0.51
C ARG A 14 -0.37 12.64 -0.20
N LEU A 15 0.25 11.96 -1.15
CA LEU A 15 -0.42 10.92 -1.92
C LEU A 15 -0.74 9.65 -1.12
N CYS A 16 0.18 9.26 -0.24
CA CYS A 16 0.17 7.96 0.45
C CYS A 16 0.68 8.12 1.88
N CYS A 17 0.19 7.30 2.82
CA CYS A 17 0.70 7.30 4.19
C CYS A 17 2.20 6.93 4.28
N LEU A 18 2.72 6.25 3.26
CA LEU A 18 4.14 5.92 3.13
C LEU A 18 4.98 7.08 2.57
N ASP A 19 4.35 8.15 2.06
CA ASP A 19 5.05 9.35 1.56
C ASP A 19 5.46 10.29 2.71
N GLY A 20 6.10 9.73 3.73
CA GLY A 20 6.53 10.45 4.93
C GLY A 20 7.66 11.45 4.68
N VAL A 21 8.42 11.26 3.59
CA VAL A 21 9.47 12.19 3.13
C VAL A 21 8.92 13.33 2.28
N ARG A 22 7.60 13.37 2.07
CA ARG A 22 6.90 14.45 1.39
C ARG A 22 7.35 14.66 -0.06
N ALA A 23 7.56 13.56 -0.79
CA ALA A 23 7.99 13.57 -2.19
C ALA A 23 6.87 14.04 -3.14
N THR A 24 5.61 13.92 -2.73
CA THR A 24 4.45 14.48 -3.44
C THR A 24 3.87 15.67 -2.70
N ASP A 25 3.21 16.59 -3.38
CA ASP A 25 2.43 17.68 -2.77
C ASP A 25 1.03 17.68 -3.37
N MET A 26 0.03 17.40 -2.53
CA MET A 26 -1.38 17.37 -2.96
C MET A 26 -2.13 18.63 -2.56
N GLY A 27 -1.52 19.53 -1.77
CA GLY A 27 -2.13 20.73 -1.22
C GLY A 27 -2.13 20.79 0.32
N ASN A 28 -2.83 21.77 0.89
CA ASN A 28 -2.88 21.99 2.33
C ASN A 28 -4.33 22.24 2.80
N VAL A 29 -4.78 21.51 3.82
CA VAL A 29 -6.17 21.61 4.35
C VAL A 29 -6.46 22.92 5.08
N PHE A 30 -5.42 23.69 5.43
CA PHE A 30 -5.59 25.05 5.97
C PHE A 30 -5.89 26.10 4.89
N GLU A 31 -5.68 25.74 3.61
CA GLU A 31 -5.90 26.63 2.47
C GLU A 31 -7.13 26.22 1.64
N LYS A 32 -7.36 24.91 1.48
CA LYS A 32 -8.47 24.34 0.69
C LYS A 32 -9.18 23.25 1.47
N SER A 33 -10.46 23.02 1.22
CA SER A 33 -11.17 21.90 1.84
C SER A 33 -10.60 20.55 1.37
N VAL A 34 -10.78 19.51 2.20
CA VAL A 34 -10.41 18.12 1.84
C VAL A 34 -11.07 17.70 0.53
N HIS A 35 -12.31 18.12 0.28
CA HIS A 35 -13.03 17.81 -0.95
C HIS A 35 -12.36 18.45 -2.17
N GLU A 36 -11.99 19.73 -2.10
CA GLU A 36 -11.30 20.43 -3.19
C GLU A 36 -9.93 19.83 -3.48
N ILE A 37 -9.17 19.46 -2.44
CA ILE A 37 -7.88 18.80 -2.59
C ILE A 37 -8.05 17.43 -3.24
N TRP A 38 -8.98 16.60 -2.73
CA TRP A 38 -9.19 15.24 -3.22
C TRP A 38 -9.64 15.19 -4.68
N HIS A 39 -10.40 16.18 -5.15
CA HIS A 39 -10.83 16.31 -6.54
C HIS A 39 -9.93 17.26 -7.36
N GLY A 40 -8.84 17.74 -6.75
CA GLY A 40 -7.90 18.64 -7.37
C GLY A 40 -6.99 17.96 -8.39
N GLU A 41 -6.26 18.80 -9.10
CA GLU A 41 -5.41 18.40 -10.23
C GLU A 41 -4.34 17.38 -9.85
N GLU A 42 -3.67 17.54 -8.71
CA GLU A 42 -2.57 16.66 -8.30
C GLU A 42 -3.03 15.22 -8.03
N PHE A 43 -4.17 15.06 -7.36
CA PHE A 43 -4.79 13.74 -7.18
C PHE A 43 -5.30 13.17 -8.51
N ALA A 44 -5.88 13.99 -9.38
CA ALA A 44 -6.34 13.55 -10.70
C ALA A 44 -5.16 13.05 -11.57
N LYS A 45 -4.03 13.77 -11.60
CA LYS A 45 -2.80 13.34 -12.29
C LYS A 45 -2.28 12.02 -11.75
N ALA A 46 -2.16 11.89 -10.43
CA ALA A 46 -1.66 10.66 -9.81
C ALA A 46 -2.56 9.46 -10.14
N ARG A 47 -3.88 9.62 -10.08
CA ARG A 47 -4.84 8.58 -10.45
C ARG A 47 -4.71 8.19 -11.91
N TYR A 48 -4.68 9.16 -12.82
CA TYR A 48 -4.49 8.92 -14.25
C TYR A 48 -3.23 8.09 -14.52
N TYR A 49 -2.10 8.44 -13.90
CA TYR A 49 -0.87 7.68 -14.05
C TYR A 49 -0.95 6.26 -13.51
N HIS A 50 -1.60 6.03 -12.37
CA HIS A 50 -1.81 4.67 -11.86
C HIS A 50 -2.76 3.85 -12.74
N GLU A 51 -3.85 4.45 -13.23
CA GLU A 51 -4.87 3.76 -14.05
C GLU A 51 -4.38 3.42 -15.45
N THR A 52 -3.39 4.16 -15.95
CA THR A 52 -2.80 3.95 -17.28
C THR A 52 -1.44 3.24 -17.22
N ALA A 53 -1.13 2.59 -16.10
CA ALA A 53 0.13 1.84 -15.90
C ALA A 53 1.41 2.69 -16.06
N GLN A 54 1.33 3.99 -15.79
CA GLN A 54 2.42 4.97 -15.84
C GLN A 54 2.76 5.49 -14.43
N TRP A 55 2.62 4.64 -13.41
CA TRP A 55 2.80 5.02 -12.00
C TRP A 55 4.20 5.59 -11.71
N ASP A 56 5.20 5.20 -12.50
CA ASP A 56 6.58 5.68 -12.42
C ASP A 56 6.73 7.18 -12.72
N LYS A 57 5.72 7.80 -13.34
CA LYS A 57 5.62 9.26 -13.51
C LYS A 57 5.30 10.01 -12.23
N VAL A 58 4.82 9.32 -11.20
CA VAL A 58 4.68 9.87 -9.85
C VAL A 58 5.99 9.58 -9.11
N PRO A 59 6.81 10.61 -8.75
CA PRO A 59 8.16 10.39 -8.23
C PRO A 59 8.25 9.42 -7.05
N PHE A 60 7.30 9.52 -6.11
CA PHE A 60 7.18 8.61 -4.96
C PHE A 60 6.92 7.16 -5.37
N CYS A 61 6.12 6.95 -6.43
CA CYS A 61 5.67 5.62 -6.84
C CYS A 61 6.67 4.86 -7.71
N LYS A 62 7.67 5.52 -8.29
CA LYS A 62 8.66 4.91 -9.20
C LYS A 62 9.40 3.70 -8.60
N GLY A 63 9.74 3.77 -7.31
CA GLY A 63 10.39 2.68 -6.57
C GLY A 63 9.46 1.95 -5.61
N CYS A 64 8.16 2.16 -5.69
CA CYS A 64 7.19 1.67 -4.71
C CYS A 64 6.71 0.26 -5.04
N ASN A 65 6.66 -0.59 -4.03
CA ASN A 65 6.14 -1.96 -4.04
C ASN A 65 4.82 -2.10 -3.25
N GLY A 66 4.23 -0.97 -2.82
CA GLY A 66 2.98 -0.88 -2.04
C GLY A 66 1.77 -1.62 -2.62
N TRP A 67 1.78 -1.84 -3.93
CA TRP A 67 0.73 -2.58 -4.65
C TRP A 67 0.76 -4.08 -4.35
N ALA A 68 1.95 -4.63 -4.09
CA ALA A 68 2.18 -6.06 -3.87
C ALA A 68 2.03 -6.47 -2.40
N GLN A 69 1.52 -5.59 -1.53
CA GLN A 69 1.40 -5.84 -0.09
C GLN A 69 0.60 -7.11 0.25
N TYR A 70 -0.38 -7.44 -0.59
CA TYR A 70 -1.24 -8.62 -0.44
C TYR A 70 -0.79 -9.81 -1.29
N GLU A 71 0.24 -9.63 -2.11
CA GLU A 71 0.85 -10.68 -2.91
C GLU A 71 2.02 -11.27 -2.13
N TYR A 72 1.72 -12.27 -1.30
CA TYR A 72 2.71 -12.91 -0.46
C TYR A 72 2.72 -14.42 -0.62
N THR A 73 3.91 -15.00 -0.44
CA THR A 73 4.08 -16.43 -0.18
C THR A 73 4.20 -16.67 1.32
N GLU A 74 3.80 -17.87 1.76
CA GLU A 74 3.90 -18.28 3.15
C GLU A 74 4.75 -19.54 3.31
N GLU A 75 5.55 -19.59 4.37
CA GLU A 75 6.24 -20.80 4.82
C GLU A 75 6.17 -20.91 6.34
N VAL A 76 6.18 -22.14 6.85
CA VAL A 76 6.35 -22.42 8.28
C VAL A 76 7.74 -22.98 8.51
N LYS A 77 8.51 -22.31 9.37
CA LYS A 77 9.87 -22.73 9.71
C LYS A 77 10.18 -22.38 11.16
N ASP A 78 10.71 -23.34 11.92
CA ASP A 78 11.18 -23.14 13.30
C ASP A 78 10.15 -22.47 14.24
N GLY A 79 8.86 -22.82 14.09
CA GLY A 79 7.76 -22.24 14.88
C GLY A 79 7.31 -20.84 14.43
N LEU A 80 7.83 -20.34 13.31
CA LEU A 80 7.43 -19.08 12.68
C LEU A 80 6.55 -19.33 11.46
N LEU A 81 5.50 -18.51 11.32
CA LEU A 81 4.80 -18.28 10.06
C LEU A 81 5.46 -17.08 9.38
N ILE A 82 6.18 -17.33 8.30
CA ILE A 82 6.90 -16.33 7.53
C ILE A 82 6.08 -15.98 6.30
N ARG A 83 5.75 -14.70 6.13
CA ARG A 83 5.07 -14.15 4.94
C ARG A 83 6.04 -13.26 4.17
N ARG A 84 6.21 -13.50 2.88
CA ARG A 84 7.12 -12.72 2.02
C ARG A 84 6.34 -12.08 0.89
N SER A 85 6.30 -10.76 0.85
CA SER A 85 5.86 -9.97 -0.32
C SER A 85 7.04 -9.17 -0.87
N PRO A 86 6.91 -8.57 -2.07
CA PRO A 86 7.89 -7.59 -2.55
C PRO A 86 8.07 -6.40 -1.60
N GLU A 87 7.06 -6.07 -0.80
CA GLU A 87 7.07 -4.92 0.12
C GLU A 87 7.64 -5.24 1.51
N TYR A 88 7.27 -6.38 2.09
CA TYR A 88 7.68 -6.74 3.45
C TYR A 88 7.88 -8.24 3.64
N VAL A 89 8.67 -8.57 4.67
CA VAL A 89 8.71 -9.92 5.23
C VAL A 89 8.21 -9.87 6.66
N TYR A 90 7.11 -10.57 6.96
CA TYR A 90 6.58 -10.72 8.31
C TYR A 90 7.01 -12.05 8.92
N TYR A 91 7.51 -11.97 10.15
CA TYR A 91 7.85 -13.13 10.97
C TYR A 91 6.87 -13.21 12.14
N ASN A 92 5.96 -14.19 12.11
CA ASN A 92 4.92 -14.34 13.12
C ASN A 92 5.21 -15.56 14.00
N LEU A 93 5.29 -15.37 15.31
CA LEU A 93 5.40 -16.47 16.28
C LEU A 93 4.07 -17.24 16.31
N ILE A 94 4.07 -18.50 15.85
CA ILE A 94 2.85 -19.30 15.76
C ILE A 94 2.20 -19.48 17.14
N ASN A 95 2.99 -19.67 18.19
CA ASN A 95 2.48 -19.83 19.56
C ASN A 95 1.82 -18.57 20.15
N ARG A 96 2.00 -17.40 19.50
CA ARG A 96 1.33 -16.14 19.87
C ARG A 96 0.26 -15.73 18.87
N LEU A 97 0.05 -16.51 17.82
CA LEU A 97 -0.93 -16.22 16.76
C LEU A 97 -2.22 -17.01 17.03
N SER A 98 -3.09 -16.48 17.88
CA SER A 98 -4.36 -17.13 18.26
C SER A 98 -5.31 -17.40 17.08
N THR A 99 -5.13 -16.67 15.98
CA THR A 99 -5.89 -16.82 14.74
C THR A 99 -5.34 -17.91 13.82
N TRP A 100 -4.17 -18.47 14.10
CA TRP A 100 -3.57 -19.52 13.27
C TRP A 100 -4.40 -20.80 13.31
N LYS A 101 -4.78 -21.32 12.14
CA LYS A 101 -5.56 -22.56 11.99
C LYS A 101 -4.76 -23.74 11.43
N GLY A 102 -3.44 -23.60 11.31
CA GLY A 102 -2.57 -24.66 10.78
C GLY A 102 -2.49 -24.74 9.26
N ASN A 103 -3.17 -23.85 8.52
CA ASN A 103 -3.20 -23.85 7.05
C ASN A 103 -2.62 -22.57 6.49
N LEU A 104 -1.73 -22.70 5.50
CA LEU A 104 -1.23 -21.56 4.73
C LEU A 104 -2.37 -20.90 3.94
N LEU A 105 -2.23 -19.61 3.66
CA LEU A 105 -3.20 -18.74 2.98
C LEU A 105 -4.60 -18.81 3.60
N GLY A 106 -4.70 -19.16 4.89
CA GLY A 106 -5.99 -19.36 5.56
C GLY A 106 -6.84 -20.51 4.97
N GLY A 107 -6.24 -21.41 4.17
CA GLY A 107 -6.96 -22.46 3.45
C GLY A 107 -7.59 -22.02 2.12
N HIS A 108 -7.35 -20.79 1.67
CA HIS A 108 -7.76 -20.36 0.33
C HIS A 108 -6.93 -21.08 -0.74
N LYS A 109 -7.57 -21.42 -1.86
CA LYS A 109 -6.85 -21.97 -3.03
C LYS A 109 -5.89 -20.90 -3.55
N PRO A 110 -4.68 -21.28 -4.01
CA PRO A 110 -3.78 -20.35 -4.66
C PRO A 110 -4.48 -19.70 -5.87
N PRO A 111 -4.15 -18.43 -6.20
CA PRO A 111 -4.69 -17.78 -7.38
C PRO A 111 -4.34 -18.60 -8.65
N PRO A 112 -5.24 -18.64 -9.65
CA PRO A 112 -4.97 -19.33 -10.91
C PRO A 112 -3.67 -18.84 -11.59
N GLU A 113 -2.89 -19.77 -12.16
CA GLU A 113 -1.74 -19.42 -13.01
C GLU A 113 -2.23 -18.64 -14.24
N GLY A 114 -1.67 -17.45 -14.47
CA GLY A 114 -1.99 -16.59 -15.62
C GLY A 114 -2.76 -15.29 -15.30
N LEU A 115 -3.01 -14.99 -14.03
CA LEU A 115 -3.54 -13.69 -13.57
C LEU A 115 -2.45 -12.68 -13.19
N VAL A 116 -1.18 -12.99 -13.47
CA VAL A 116 0.00 -12.14 -13.19
C VAL A 116 0.50 -11.52 -14.48
#